data_AF-A0A0R3LP58-F1
#
_entry.id   AF-A0A0R3LP58-F1
#
_cell.length_a   1.000
_cell.length_b   1.000
_cell.length_c   1.000
_cell.angle_alpha   90.00
_cell.angle_beta   90.00
_cell.angle_gamma   90.00
#
_symmetry.space_group_name_H-M   'P 1'
#
loop_
_entity.id
_entity.type
_entity.pdbx_description
1 polymer ?
#
loop_
_entity_poly.entity_id
_entity_poly.type
_entity_poly.pdbx_seq_one_letter_code
_entity_poly.pdbx_strand_id
1 'polypeptide(L)' 'MKQIIFAATLVLVATAAQAQNFGTGSNSRSHSVQGYTTNSGTYVAPHAATNPNSTQRDNYSATGNVNPYTGAVGTRTPRY' A
#
# COMPACT_ATOMS: atom_id res chain seq x y z
N MET A 1 3.11 -57.20 -15.15
CA MET A 1 3.86 -56.09 -15.78
C MET A 1 2.89 -54.92 -15.90
N LYS A 2 2.95 -53.90 -15.01
CA LYS A 2 3.44 -52.53 -15.29
C LYS A 2 2.90 -52.02 -16.64
N GLN A 3 2.10 -50.97 -16.71
CA GLN A 3 2.42 -49.60 -16.29
C GLN A 3 1.15 -48.81 -15.90
N ILE A 4 1.23 -48.06 -14.80
CA ILE A 4 0.31 -46.97 -14.43
C ILE A 4 0.91 -45.70 -15.02
N ILE A 5 0.16 -44.91 -15.79
CA ILE A 5 0.51 -43.49 -16.01
C ILE A 5 -0.77 -42.65 -15.98
N PHE A 6 -0.93 -41.95 -14.85
CA PHE A 6 -1.79 -40.78 -14.71
C PHE A 6 -1.13 -39.58 -15.41
N ALA A 7 -1.89 -38.79 -16.16
CA ALA A 7 -1.47 -37.45 -16.55
C ALA A 7 -2.71 -36.56 -16.79
N ALA A 8 -3.25 -36.00 -15.71
CA ALA A 8 -4.15 -34.85 -15.80
C ALA A 8 -3.29 -33.59 -15.86
N THR A 9 -3.17 -32.99 -17.04
CA THR A 9 -2.46 -31.73 -17.24
C THR A 9 -3.36 -30.56 -16.81
N LEU A 10 -3.17 -30.09 -15.58
CA LEU A 10 -3.77 -28.87 -15.08
C LEU A 10 -3.05 -27.66 -15.69
N VAL A 11 -3.63 -27.06 -16.73
CA VAL A 11 -3.13 -25.79 -17.29
C VAL A 11 -3.48 -24.66 -16.32
N LEU A 12 -2.53 -24.30 -15.45
CA LEU A 12 -2.58 -23.08 -14.65
C LEU A 12 -2.36 -21.87 -15.57
N VAL A 13 -3.46 -21.28 -16.05
CA VAL A 13 -3.43 -19.95 -16.67
C VAL A 13 -3.11 -18.95 -15.55
N ALA A 14 -1.84 -18.56 -15.43
CA ALA A 14 -1.43 -17.47 -14.55
C ALA A 14 -2.09 -16.18 -15.05
N THR A 15 -3.15 -15.75 -14.37
CA THR A 15 -3.71 -14.41 -14.58
C THR A 15 -2.66 -13.40 -14.13
N ALA A 16 -2.04 -12.71 -15.08
CA ALA A 16 -1.23 -11.55 -14.77
C ALA A 16 -2.17 -10.49 -14.18
N ALA A 17 -2.19 -10.39 -12.86
CA ALA A 17 -2.87 -9.32 -12.14
C ALA A 17 -2.15 -8.01 -12.49
N GLN A 18 -2.63 -7.34 -13.54
CA GLN A 18 -2.26 -5.97 -13.86
C GLN A 18 -2.83 -5.11 -12.72
N ALA A 19 -2.03 -4.84 -11.69
CA ALA A 19 -2.35 -3.85 -10.69
C ALA A 19 -2.43 -2.50 -11.42
N GLN A 20 -3.65 -2.04 -11.66
CA GLN A 20 -3.90 -0.79 -12.36
C GLN A 20 -3.37 0.34 -11.48
N ASN A 21 -2.26 0.95 -11.91
CA ASN A 21 -1.63 2.09 -11.26
C ASN A 21 -2.46 3.36 -11.56
N PHE A 22 -3.73 3.36 -11.19
CA PHE A 22 -4.55 4.56 -11.20
C PHE A 22 -4.07 5.42 -10.04
N GLY A 23 -3.53 6.60 -10.36
CA GLY A 23 -3.07 7.56 -9.35
C GLY A 23 -4.21 7.87 -8.40
N THR A 24 -4.01 7.59 -7.11
CA THR A 24 -5.08 7.69 -6.11
C THR A 24 -5.44 9.12 -5.73
N GLY A 25 -4.68 10.11 -6.23
CA GLY A 25 -4.72 11.51 -5.80
C GLY A 25 -3.63 11.85 -4.77
N SER A 26 -2.89 10.84 -4.30
CA SER A 26 -1.80 11.02 -3.35
C SER A 26 -0.58 11.72 -3.94
N ASN A 27 0.16 12.46 -3.13
CA ASN A 27 1.44 13.05 -3.49
C ASN A 27 2.45 11.94 -3.83
N SER A 28 3.08 12.05 -5.00
CA SER A 28 4.09 11.10 -5.47
C SER A 28 5.43 11.22 -4.74
N ARG A 29 5.67 12.35 -4.05
CA ARG A 29 6.86 12.57 -3.24
C ARG A 29 6.60 12.17 -1.79
N SER A 30 7.49 11.37 -1.24
CA SER A 30 7.38 10.81 0.10
C SER A 30 8.73 10.79 0.82
N HIS A 31 8.68 10.59 2.13
CA HIS A 31 9.83 10.35 2.98
C HIS A 31 9.52 9.25 3.99
N SER A 32 10.59 8.61 4.48
CA SER A 32 10.52 7.59 5.52
C SER A 32 10.72 8.22 6.89
N VAL A 33 9.85 7.89 7.83
CA VAL A 33 9.94 8.27 9.23
C VAL A 33 10.50 7.07 10.00
N GLN A 34 11.59 7.29 10.74
CA GLN A 34 12.17 6.26 11.60
C GLN A 34 11.25 5.98 12.80
N GLY A 35 11.27 4.74 13.29
CA GLY A 35 10.54 4.39 14.50
C GLY A 35 11.13 5.10 15.72
N TYR A 36 10.28 5.48 16.67
CA TYR A 36 10.69 6.19 17.87
C TYR A 36 9.78 5.88 19.04
N THR A 37 10.26 6.11 20.26
CA THR A 37 9.46 6.02 21.48
C THR A 37 9.06 7.43 21.91
N THR A 38 7.75 7.63 22.10
CA THR A 38 7.20 8.89 22.59
C THR A 38 7.57 9.12 24.06
N ASN A 39 7.53 10.38 24.52
CA ASN A 39 7.82 10.72 25.93
C ASN A 39 6.88 10.02 26.94
N SER A 40 5.68 9.60 26.51
CA SER A 40 4.73 8.82 27.30
C SER A 40 5.01 7.30 27.29
N GLY A 41 6.08 6.85 26.63
CA GLY A 41 6.50 5.44 26.57
C GLY A 41 5.88 4.61 25.46
N THR A 42 5.06 5.18 24.58
CA THR A 42 4.46 4.46 23.44
C THR A 42 5.47 4.37 22.28
N TYR A 43 5.70 3.15 21.78
CA TYR A 43 6.52 2.92 20.59
C TYR A 43 5.72 3.16 19.30
N VAL A 44 6.32 3.92 18.38
CA VAL A 44 5.80 4.19 17.04
C VAL A 44 6.69 3.49 16.02
N ALA A 45 6.10 2.60 15.23
CA ALA A 45 6.81 1.89 14.17
C ALA A 45 7.24 2.83 13.03
N PRO A 46 8.35 2.51 12.32
CA PRO A 46 8.73 3.25 11.12
C PRO A 46 7.62 3.18 10.06
N HIS A 47 7.43 4.26 9.33
CA HIS A 47 6.38 4.37 8.32
C HIS A 47 6.77 5.35 7.21
N ALA A 48 6.05 5.32 6.09
CA ALA A 48 6.20 6.28 5.01
C ALA A 48 5.07 7.31 5.02
N ALA A 49 5.42 8.57 4.76
CA ALA A 49 4.48 9.68 4.66
C ALA A 49 4.72 10.47 3.38
N THR A 50 3.69 11.17 2.91
CA THR A 50 3.79 12.15 1.83
C THR A 50 4.62 13.35 2.26
N ASN A 51 5.34 13.98 1.33
CA ASN A 51 6.11 15.17 1.65
C ASN A 51 5.20 16.33 2.06
N PRO A 52 5.62 17.14 3.05
CA PRO A 52 4.81 18.24 3.55
C PRO A 52 4.59 19.30 2.47
N ASN A 53 3.35 19.77 2.37
CA ASN A 53 2.93 20.87 1.50
C ASN A 53 1.71 21.59 2.11
N SER A 54 1.06 22.47 1.34
CA SER A 54 -0.04 23.32 1.82
C SER A 54 -1.44 22.69 1.63
N THR A 55 -1.55 21.39 1.39
CA THR A 55 -2.84 20.70 1.23
C THR A 55 -2.85 19.39 2.03
N GLN A 56 -4.04 18.98 2.45
CA GLN A 56 -4.23 17.69 3.11
C GLN A 56 -4.81 16.63 2.17
N ARG A 57 -5.29 17.05 0.99
CA ARG A 57 -6.03 16.20 0.05
C ARG A 57 -5.18 15.13 -0.62
N ASP A 58 -3.87 15.35 -0.70
CA ASP A 58 -2.92 14.46 -1.36
C ASP A 58 -2.14 13.60 -0.34
N ASN A 59 -2.49 13.64 0.94
CA ASN A 59 -1.91 12.77 1.94
C ASN A 59 -2.40 11.32 1.76
N TYR A 60 -1.54 10.32 1.99
CA TYR A 60 -1.96 8.90 1.94
C TYR A 60 -3.14 8.57 2.87
N SER A 61 -3.27 9.30 3.98
CA SER A 61 -4.37 9.10 4.92
C SER A 61 -5.67 9.81 4.54
N ALA A 62 -5.68 10.66 3.51
CA ALA A 62 -6.87 11.34 3.04
C ALA A 62 -7.86 10.36 2.40
N THR A 63 -9.16 10.62 2.56
CA THR A 63 -10.22 9.74 2.03
C THR A 63 -10.04 9.48 0.52
N GLY A 64 -9.95 8.21 0.13
CA GLY A 64 -9.82 7.77 -1.27
C GLY A 64 -8.39 7.61 -1.78
N ASN A 65 -7.41 8.17 -1.07
CA ASN A 65 -6.00 7.99 -1.37
C ASN A 65 -5.52 6.61 -0.88
N VAL A 66 -4.48 6.06 -1.52
CA VAL A 66 -3.87 4.79 -1.11
C VAL A 66 -2.41 5.01 -0.80
N ASN A 67 -1.96 4.49 0.34
CA ASN A 67 -0.55 4.39 0.67
C ASN A 67 0.10 3.29 -0.18
N PRO A 68 1.02 3.60 -1.12
CA PRO A 68 1.63 2.59 -1.98
C PRO A 68 2.53 1.60 -1.23
N TYR A 69 2.99 1.94 -0.02
CA TYR A 69 3.88 1.10 0.78
C TYR A 69 3.13 0.04 1.59
N THR A 70 1.86 0.27 1.91
CA THR A 70 1.05 -0.63 2.76
C THR A 70 -0.22 -1.11 2.08
N GLY A 71 -0.64 -0.50 0.96
CA GLY A 71 -1.93 -0.74 0.31
C GLY A 71 -3.13 -0.19 1.09
N ALA A 72 -2.90 0.49 2.22
CA ALA A 72 -3.98 1.01 3.05
C ALA A 72 -4.67 2.21 2.36
N VAL A 73 -6.01 2.17 2.35
CA VAL A 73 -6.85 3.28 1.86
C VAL A 73 -7.03 4.30 2.98
N GLY A 74 -6.77 5.57 2.69
CA GLY A 74 -6.99 6.68 3.58
C GLY A 74 -8.48 6.92 3.83
N THR A 75 -8.79 7.38 5.04
CA THR A 75 -10.16 7.60 5.52
C THR A 75 -10.36 8.98 6.15
N ARG A 76 -9.30 9.80 6.27
CA ARG A 76 -9.37 11.12 6.89
C ARG A 76 -9.95 12.14 5.92
N THR A 77 -10.99 12.84 6.34
CA THR A 77 -11.55 13.97 5.59
C THR A 77 -10.62 15.18 5.69
N PRO A 78 -10.09 15.70 4.57
CA PRO A 78 -9.29 16.92 4.56
C PRO A 78 -10.11 18.13 5.01
N ARG A 79 -9.50 19.02 5.80
CA ARG A 79 -10.09 20.29 6.22
C ARG A 79 -9.57 21.47 5.38
N TYR A 80 -10.34 22.55 5.33
CA TYR A 80 -10.07 23.80 4.62
C TYR A 80 -9.37 24.82 5.50
#